data_AF-A0AAV1M6P4-F1
#
_entry.id   AF-A0AAV1M6P4-F1
#
_cell.length_a   1.000
_cell.length_b   1.000
_cell.length_c   1.000
_cell.angle_alpha   90.00
_cell.angle_beta   90.00
_cell.angle_gamma   90.00
#
_symmetry.space_group_name_H-M   'P 1'
#
loop_
_entity.id
_entity.type
_entity.pdbx_description
1 polymer ?
#
loop_
_entity_poly.entity_id
_entity_poly.type
_entity_poly.pdbx_seq_one_letter_code
_entity_poly.pdbx_strand_id
1 'polypeptide(L)' 'MQSVSKENKNFRFILTVIDTFSKYAWAFPIKTKSKEDVCYNFMKLLKTRVAKNLQTDNGTEFYNDKFKKNYEFL' A
#
# COMPACT_ATOMS: atom_id res chain seq x y z
N MET A 1 17.43 -3.13 -11.09
CA MET A 1 18.33 -2.29 -10.26
C MET A 1 17.75 -2.14 -8.85
N GLN A 2 18.36 -2.79 -7.85
CA GLN A 2 18.08 -2.56 -6.41
C GLN A 2 19.39 -2.63 -5.59
N SER A 3 20.50 -2.22 -6.22
CA SER A 3 21.86 -2.29 -5.69
C SER A 3 22.04 -1.51 -4.37
N VAL A 4 21.28 -0.44 -4.18
CA VAL A 4 21.32 0.45 -2.99
C VAL A 4 20.43 0.00 -1.82
N SER A 5 19.75 -1.14 -1.93
CA SER A 5 18.84 -1.60 -0.87
C SER A 5 19.55 -1.85 0.47
N LYS A 6 20.81 -2.33 0.45
CA LYS A 6 21.62 -2.52 1.67
C LYS A 6 21.86 -1.22 2.44
N GLU A 7 22.11 -0.13 1.72
CA GLU A 7 22.28 1.22 2.29
C GLU A 7 20.95 1.79 2.77
N ASN A 8 19.84 1.42 2.12
CA ASN A 8 18.49 1.83 2.50
C ASN A 8 17.81 0.88 3.52
N LYS A 9 18.57 0.28 4.44
CA LYS A 9 18.03 -0.64 5.47
C LYS A 9 17.15 -1.77 4.90
N ASN A 10 17.48 -2.24 3.70
CA ASN A 10 16.76 -3.22 2.89
C ASN A 10 15.38 -2.77 2.37
N PHE A 11 15.03 -1.49 2.45
CA PHE A 11 13.85 -0.95 1.78
C PHE A 11 14.10 -0.84 0.27
N ARG A 12 13.19 -1.42 -0.51
CA ARG A 12 13.34 -1.62 -1.96
C ARG A 12 12.24 -0.96 -2.77
N PHE A 13 11.13 -0.63 -2.13
CA PHE A 13 9.94 -0.09 -2.78
C PHE A 13 9.29 0.96 -1.89
N ILE A 14 8.44 1.78 -2.50
CA ILE A 14 7.62 2.77 -1.81
C ILE A 14 6.16 2.49 -2.19
N LEU A 15 5.33 2.18 -1.20
CA LEU A 15 3.88 2.17 -1.39
C LEU A 15 3.39 3.62 -1.33
N THR A 16 2.78 4.07 -2.40
CA THR A 16 2.18 5.41 -2.47
C THR A 16 0.67 5.30 -2.43
N VAL A 17 0.03 6.18 -1.66
CA VAL A 17 -1.42 6.30 -1.59
C VAL A 17 -1.77 7.76 -1.73
N ILE A 18 -2.70 8.09 -2.61
CA ILE A 18 -3.11 9.48 -2.85
C ILE A 18 -4.62 9.56 -2.62
N ASP A 19 -5.03 10.46 -1.73
CA ASP A 19 -6.42 10.89 -1.65
C ASP A 19 -6.71 11.83 -2.81
N THR A 20 -7.57 11.40 -3.73
CA THR A 20 -7.86 12.12 -4.97
C THR A 20 -8.67 13.39 -4.74
N PHE A 21 -9.40 13.51 -3.63
CA PHE A 21 -10.16 14.72 -3.28
C PHE A 21 -9.26 15.77 -2.64
N SER A 22 -8.58 15.43 -1.55
CA SER A 22 -7.73 16.39 -0.82
C SER A 22 -6.37 16.63 -1.46
N LYS A 23 -5.97 15.80 -2.43
CA LYS A 23 -4.63 15.73 -3.01
C LYS A 23 -3.54 15.41 -1.99
N TYR A 24 -3.91 14.91 -0.81
CA TYR A 24 -2.94 14.46 0.18
C TYR A 24 -2.33 13.13 -0.23
N ALA A 25 -1.00 13.01 -0.13
CA ALA A 25 -0.26 11.81 -0.50
C ALA A 25 0.48 11.22 0.71
N TRP A 26 0.45 9.90 0.82
CA TRP A 26 1.25 9.11 1.76
C TRP A 26 2.26 8.28 0.98
N ALA A 27 3.46 8.15 1.55
CA ALA A 27 4.53 7.31 1.04
C ALA A 27 5.06 6.43 2.17
N PHE A 28 4.96 5.11 2.01
CA PHE A 28 5.43 4.14 2.99
C PHE A 28 6.61 3.35 2.40
N PRO A 29 7.79 3.35 3.03
CA PRO A 29 8.89 2.51 2.59
C PRO A 29 8.58 1.04 2.91
N ILE A 30 8.66 0.16 1.91
CA ILE A 30 8.43 -1.28 2.07
C ILE A 30 9.63 -2.08 1.55
N LYS A 31 9.93 -3.20 2.23
CA LYS A 31 11.07 -4.07 1.89
C LYS A 31 10.71 -5.06 0.78
N THR A 32 9.45 -5.50 0.74
CA THR A 32 8.94 -6.41 -0.27
C THR A 32 7.66 -5.86 -0.89
N LYS A 33 7.34 -6.31 -2.11
CA LYS A 33 6.02 -6.10 -2.75
C LYS A 33 5.05 -7.24 -2.41
N SER A 34 5.24 -7.92 -1.27
CA SER A 34 4.31 -8.98 -0.87
C SER A 34 2.91 -8.39 -0.63
N LYS A 35 1.89 -9.19 -0.91
CA LYS A 35 0.49 -8.81 -0.69
C LYS A 35 0.24 -8.48 0.79
N GLU A 36 0.94 -9.18 1.68
CA GLU A 36 0.88 -9.02 3.13
C GLU A 36 1.42 -7.67 3.58
N ASP A 37 2.63 -7.30 3.12
CA ASP A 37 3.26 -6.01 3.47
C ASP A 37 2.42 -4.83 2.98
N VAL A 38 1.90 -4.93 1.75
CA VAL A 38 1.04 -3.89 1.16
C VAL A 38 -0.26 -3.76 1.95
N CYS A 39 -0.95 -4.88 2.21
CA CYS A 39 -2.19 -4.90 2.96
C CYS A 39 -2.01 -4.36 4.39
N TYR A 40 -0.94 -4.74 5.08
CA TYR A 40 -0.67 -4.26 6.44
C TYR A 40 -0.53 -2.73 6.50
N ASN A 41 0.30 -2.15 5.64
CA ASN A 41 0.51 -0.70 5.60
C ASN A 41 -0.77 0.04 5.18
N PHE A 42 -1.50 -0.50 4.20
CA PHE A 42 -2.75 0.10 3.74
C PHE A 42 -3.86 0.05 4.80
N MET A 43 -4.02 -1.07 5.51
CA MET A 43 -4.99 -1.18 6.62
C MET A 43 -4.68 -0.21 7.76
N LYS A 44 -3.40 0.03 8.04
CA LYS A 44 -2.99 1.02 9.03
C LYS A 44 -3.45 2.43 8.63
N LEU A 45 -3.38 2.78 7.34
CA LEU A 45 -3.89 4.04 6.83
C LEU A 45 -5.42 4.11 6.95
N LEU A 46 -6.13 3.05 6.57
CA LEU A 46 -7.59 3.00 6.58
C LEU A 46 -8.22 3.20 7.97
N LYS A 47 -7.51 2.81 9.04
CA LYS A 47 -7.94 3.11 10.43
C LYS A 47 -8.06 4.61 10.72
N THR A 48 -7.30 5.44 10.01
CA THR A 48 -7.28 6.90 10.20
C THR A 48 -8.05 7.65 9.11
N ARG A 49 -8.19 7.05 7.93
CA ARG A 49 -8.82 7.64 6.75
C ARG A 49 -9.66 6.59 6.05
N VAL A 50 -10.98 6.72 6.16
CA VAL A 50 -11.91 5.82 5.48
C VAL A 50 -12.02 6.25 4.01
N ALA A 51 -11.63 5.37 3.10
CA ALA A 51 -11.83 5.54 1.67
C ALA A 51 -13.07 4.73 1.24
N LYS A 52 -14.02 5.38 0.56
CA LYS A 52 -15.20 4.70 0.00
C LYS A 52 -14.90 3.97 -1.32
N ASN A 53 -13.97 4.54 -2.09
CA ASN A 53 -13.57 4.04 -3.39
C ASN A 53 -12.05 3.89 -3.40
N LEU A 54 -11.58 2.72 -3.79
CA LEU A 54 -10.17 2.44 -4.00
C LEU A 54 -9.91 2.11 -5.46
N GLN A 55 -8.93 2.80 -6.04
CA GLN A 55 -8.42 2.52 -7.37
C GLN A 55 -6.96 2.12 -7.26
N THR A 56 -6.63 0.94 -7.77
CA THR A 56 -5.26 0.44 -7.88
C THR A 56 -4.92 0.21 -9.35
N ASP A 57 -3.66 -0.04 -9.64
CA ASP A 57 -3.30 -0.65 -10.92
C ASP A 57 -3.71 -2.13 -10.94
N ASN A 58 -3.50 -2.80 -12.08
CA ASN A 58 -3.71 -4.24 -12.22
C ASN A 58 -2.57 -5.07 -11.57
N GLY A 59 -1.85 -4.50 -10.59
CA GLY A 59 -0.77 -5.15 -9.87
C GLY A 59 -1.30 -6.27 -8.97
N THR A 60 -0.73 -7.47 -9.10
CA THR A 60 -1.13 -8.66 -8.34
C THR A 60 -1.00 -8.49 -6.83
N GLU A 61 -0.16 -7.55 -6.37
CA GLU A 61 0.02 -7.16 -4.98
C GLU A 61 -1.27 -6.67 -4.30
N PHE A 62 -2.22 -6.15 -5.08
CA PHE A 62 -3.52 -5.64 -4.60
C PHE A 62 -4.67 -6.65 -4.73
N TYR A 63 -4.46 -7.75 -5.47
CA TYR A 63 -5.42 -8.84 -5.61
C TYR A 63 -5.17 -9.93 -4.56
N ASN A 64 -5.52 -9.63 -3.31
CA ASN A 64 -5.54 -10.61 -2.21
C ASN A 64 -6.98 -10.76 -1.70
N ASP A 65 -7.44 -11.99 -1.47
CA ASP A 65 -8.73 -12.25 -0.83
C ASP A 65 -8.82 -11.55 0.53
N LYS A 66 -7.69 -11.44 1.25
CA LYS A 66 -7.62 -10.67 2.51
C LYS A 66 -7.82 -9.18 2.28
N PHE A 67 -7.25 -8.63 1.21
CA PHE A 67 -7.37 -7.20 0.90
C PHE A 67 -8.80 -6.87 0.46
N LYS A 68 -9.37 -7.71 -0.42
CA LYS A 68 -10.76 -7.59 -0.88
C LYS A 68 -11.76 -7.73 0.27
N LYS A 69 -11.59 -8.75 1.12
CA LYS A 69 -12.45 -8.97 2.28
C LYS A 69 -12.40 -7.78 3.25
N ASN A 70 -11.21 -7.25 3.55
CA ASN A 70 -11.09 -6.11 4.46
C ASN A 70 -11.59 -4.79 3.85
N TYR A 71 -11.70 -4.70 2.51
CA TYR A 71 -12.30 -3.56 1.82
C TYR A 71 -13.84 -3.63 1.78
N GLU A 72 -14.42 -4.83 1.62
CA GLU A 72 -15.89 -5.03 1.63
C GLU A 72 -16.56 -4.67 2.97
N PHE A 73 -15.79 -4.51 4.05
CA PHE A 73 -16.27 -4.09 5.37
C PHE A 73 -16.09 -2.59 5.68
N LEU A 74 -15.66 -1.78 4.70
CA LEU A 74 -15.61 -0.31 4.78
C LEU A 74 -16.72 0.32 3.93
#